data_AF-A0A8B8BU77-F1
#
_entry.id   AF-A0A8B8BU77-F1
#
_cell.length_a   1.000
_cell.length_b   1.000
_cell.length_c   1.000
_cell.angle_alpha   90.00
_cell.angle_beta   90.00
_cell.angle_gamma   90.00
#
_symmetry.space_group_name_H-M   'P 1'
#
loop_
_entity.id
_entity.type
_entity.pdbx_description
1 polymer ?
#
loop_
_entity_poly.entity_id
_entity_poly.type
_entity_poly.pdbx_seq_one_letter_code
_entity_poly.pdbx_strand_id
1 'polypeptide(L)'
;MSTLRRTVEDRVRQIQMKDEMMAERENIVRLEKNTNLRAEWNENLEKISWNKRIQNESKKIQDEVRLAAKAAIAVRRKALQQLIQQETDMYEQELSLQGKTFFKQRI
;
A
#
# COMPACT_ATOMS: atom_id res chain seq x y z
N MET A 1 48.49 -61.92 -4.00
CA MET A 1 48.37 -60.56 -3.42
C MET A 1 48.02 -60.70 -1.95
N SER A 2 48.74 -60.04 -1.04
CA SER A 2 48.56 -60.19 0.41
C SER A 2 47.19 -59.69 0.87
N THR A 3 46.55 -60.43 1.76
CA THR A 3 45.23 -60.12 2.36
C THR A 3 45.18 -58.72 2.96
N LEU A 4 46.29 -58.27 3.54
CA LEU A 4 46.49 -56.91 4.07
C LEU A 4 46.39 -55.81 3.02
N ARG A 5 46.88 -56.04 1.79
CA ARG A 5 46.79 -55.03 0.73
C ARG A 5 45.34 -54.83 0.29
N ARG A 6 44.58 -55.92 0.20
CA ARG A 6 43.16 -55.91 -0.17
C ARG A 6 42.30 -55.19 0.88
N THR A 7 42.53 -55.46 2.17
CA THR A 7 41.78 -54.79 3.25
C THR A 7 42.07 -53.29 3.34
N VAL A 8 43.30 -52.86 3.01
CA VAL A 8 43.65 -51.44 2.91
C VAL A 8 42.95 -50.79 1.71
N GLU A 9 42.96 -51.43 0.54
CA GLU A 9 42.26 -50.93 -0.66
C GLU A 9 40.76 -50.79 -0.43
N ASP A 10 40.12 -51.77 0.20
CA ASP A 10 38.69 -51.71 0.53
C ASP A 10 38.38 -50.58 1.54
N ARG A 11 39.27 -50.33 2.50
CA ARG A 11 39.11 -49.25 3.48
C ARG A 11 39.27 -47.87 2.86
N VAL A 12 40.21 -47.71 1.92
CA VAL A 12 40.37 -46.46 1.15
C VAL A 12 39.13 -46.17 0.33
N ARG A 13 38.55 -47.17 -0.36
CA ARG A 13 37.30 -47.00 -1.11
C ARG A 13 36.13 -46.60 -0.21
N GLN A 14 36.01 -47.20 0.97
CA GLN A 14 34.97 -46.82 1.93
C GLN A 14 35.11 -45.39 2.43
N ILE A 15 36.34 -44.92 2.64
CA ILE A 15 36.62 -43.53 3.04
C ILE A 15 36.24 -42.58 1.89
N GLN A 16 36.71 -42.85 0.67
CA GLN A 16 36.38 -42.05 -0.51
C GLN A 16 34.87 -41.94 -0.74
N MET A 17 34.16 -43.06 -0.67
CA MET A 17 32.70 -43.08 -0.83
C MET A 17 32.00 -42.27 0.28
N LYS A 18 32.50 -42.31 1.53
CA LYS A 18 31.96 -41.50 2.62
C LYS A 18 32.23 -40.02 2.43
N ASP A 19 33.44 -39.66 1.99
CA ASP A 19 33.83 -38.28 1.74
C ASP A 19 33.00 -37.67 0.59
N GLU A 20 32.76 -38.43 -0.47
CA GLU A 20 31.87 -38.05 -1.58
C GLU A 20 30.42 -37.85 -1.11
N MET A 21 29.89 -38.78 -0.31
CA MET A 21 28.54 -38.64 0.27
C MET A 21 28.43 -37.41 1.19
N MET A 22 29.47 -37.11 1.96
CA MET A 22 29.51 -35.94 2.84
C MET A 22 29.59 -34.65 2.02
N ALA A 23 30.41 -34.60 0.98
CA ALA A 23 30.51 -33.45 0.08
C ALA A 23 29.18 -33.16 -0.63
N GLU A 24 28.47 -34.20 -1.07
CA GLU A 24 27.15 -34.05 -1.70
C GLU A 24 26.12 -33.49 -0.70
N ARG A 25 26.11 -34.00 0.54
CA ARG A 25 25.24 -33.48 1.61
C ARG A 25 25.53 -32.02 1.93
N GLU A 26 26.79 -31.63 2.02
CA GLU A 26 27.17 -30.23 2.25
C GLU A 26 26.70 -29.33 1.11
N ASN A 27 26.80 -29.81 -0.13
CA ASN A 27 26.32 -29.06 -1.29
C ASN A 27 24.80 -28.87 -1.26
N ILE A 28 24.04 -29.92 -0.92
CA ILE A 28 22.58 -29.88 -0.76
C ILE A 28 22.21 -28.87 0.33
N VAL A 29 22.80 -28.96 1.52
CA VAL A 29 22.51 -28.04 2.64
C VAL A 29 22.82 -26.60 2.26
N ARG A 30 23.91 -26.36 1.53
CA ARG A 30 24.28 -25.02 1.04
C ARG A 30 23.25 -24.47 0.06
N LEU A 31 22.76 -25.31 -0.87
CA LEU A 31 21.73 -24.93 -1.82
C LEU A 31 20.41 -24.62 -1.11
N GLU A 32 19.96 -25.51 -0.22
CA GLU A 32 18.75 -25.33 0.58
C GLU A 32 18.79 -24.05 1.43
N LYS A 33 19.95 -23.76 2.05
CA LYS A 33 20.14 -22.53 2.80
C LYS A 33 19.95 -21.30 1.91
N ASN A 34 20.51 -21.30 0.70
CA ASN A 34 20.39 -20.19 -0.23
C ASN A 34 18.94 -20.03 -0.72
N THR A 35 18.25 -21.13 -1.04
CA THR A 35 16.83 -21.09 -1.43
C THR A 35 15.95 -20.56 -0.32
N ASN A 36 16.18 -20.99 0.92
CA ASN A 36 15.40 -20.54 2.07
C ASN A 36 15.60 -19.05 2.35
N LEU A 37 16.85 -18.56 2.29
CA LEU A 37 17.15 -17.13 2.47
C LEU A 37 16.48 -16.27 1.38
N ARG A 38 16.46 -16.75 0.13
CA ARG A 38 15.75 -16.06 -0.96
C ARG A 38 14.24 -16.07 -0.77
N ALA A 39 13.68 -17.19 -0.32
CA ALA A 39 12.24 -17.30 -0.05
C ALA A 39 11.83 -16.32 1.07
N GLU A 40 12.56 -16.32 2.19
CA GLU A 40 12.31 -15.41 3.31
C GLU A 40 12.43 -13.94 2.88
N TRP A 41 13.43 -13.61 2.07
CA TRP A 41 13.58 -12.25 1.56
C TRP A 41 12.40 -11.84 0.67
N ASN A 42 11.98 -12.71 -0.25
CA ASN A 42 10.85 -12.43 -1.13
C ASN A 42 9.54 -12.27 -0.35
N GLU A 43 9.26 -13.14 0.62
CA GLU A 43 8.07 -13.02 1.47
C GLU A 43 8.05 -11.70 2.25
N ASN A 44 9.20 -11.32 2.82
CA ASN A 44 9.32 -10.05 3.53
C ASN A 44 9.17 -8.85 2.60
N LEU A 45 9.72 -8.90 1.38
CA LEU A 45 9.54 -7.87 0.37
C LEU A 45 8.07 -7.72 -0.03
N GLU A 46 7.38 -8.84 -0.28
CA GLU A 46 5.96 -8.83 -0.63
C GLU A 46 5.12 -8.22 0.50
N LYS A 47 5.37 -8.63 1.74
CA LYS A 47 4.69 -8.07 2.93
C LYS A 47 4.91 -6.56 3.05
N ILE A 48 6.15 -6.08 2.89
CA ILE A 48 6.47 -4.64 2.94
C ILE A 48 5.79 -3.91 1.79
N SER A 49 5.83 -4.47 0.58
CA SER A 49 5.22 -3.86 -0.61
C SER A 49 3.71 -3.73 -0.45
N TRP A 50 3.06 -4.77 0.07
CA TRP A 50 1.63 -4.82 0.31
C TRP A 50 1.20 -3.79 1.36
N ASN A 51 1.93 -3.72 2.48
CA ASN A 51 1.69 -2.70 3.51
C ASN A 51 1.81 -1.28 2.93
N LYS A 52 2.82 -1.03 2.09
CA LYS A 52 3.01 0.27 1.44
C LYS A 52 1.87 0.60 0.47
N ARG A 53 1.36 -0.39 -0.26
CA ARG A 53 0.19 -0.23 -1.15
C ARG A 53 -1.03 0.17 -0.35
N ILE A 54 -1.34 -0.53 0.75
CA ILE A 54 -2.49 -0.20 1.61
C ILE A 54 -2.37 1.21 2.19
N GLN A 55 -1.20 1.58 2.71
CA GLN A 55 -1.01 2.93 3.25
C GLN A 55 -1.24 4.01 2.21
N ASN A 56 -0.75 3.79 0.98
CA ASN A 56 -0.98 4.73 -0.12
C ASN A 56 -2.45 4.79 -0.53
N GLU A 57 -3.13 3.65 -0.59
CA GLU A 57 -4.55 3.59 -0.93
C GLU A 57 -5.41 4.28 0.13
N SER A 58 -5.14 4.04 1.42
CA SER A 58 -5.81 4.73 2.53
C SER A 58 -5.63 6.25 2.45
N LYS A 59 -4.43 6.73 2.13
CA LYS A 59 -4.17 8.17 1.92
C LYS A 59 -4.99 8.74 0.76
N LYS A 60 -5.04 8.03 -0.37
CA LYS A 60 -5.84 8.45 -1.53
C LYS A 60 -7.32 8.56 -1.18
N ILE A 61 -7.87 7.55 -0.51
CA ILE A 61 -9.27 7.55 -0.05
C ILE A 61 -9.53 8.75 0.87
N GLN A 62 -8.65 9.03 1.82
CA GLN A 62 -8.79 10.19 2.71
C GLN A 62 -8.79 11.51 1.95
N ASP A 63 -7.92 11.66 0.97
CA ASP A 63 -7.87 12.87 0.13
C ASP A 63 -9.12 13.03 -0.73
N GLU A 64 -9.62 11.94 -1.32
CA GLU A 64 -10.87 11.93 -2.08
C GLU A 64 -12.08 12.31 -1.22
N VAL A 65 -12.19 11.73 -0.01
CA VAL A 65 -13.25 12.09 0.94
C VAL A 65 -13.17 13.57 1.33
N ARG A 66 -11.96 14.10 1.55
CA ARG A 66 -11.76 15.52 1.85
C ARG A 66 -12.18 16.42 0.70
N LEU A 67 -11.87 16.04 -0.54
CA LEU A 67 -12.28 16.78 -1.74
C LEU A 67 -13.80 16.72 -1.93
N ALA A 68 -14.41 15.55 -1.75
CA ALA A 68 -15.86 15.38 -1.82
C ALA A 68 -16.58 16.25 -0.78
N ALA A 69 -16.07 16.31 0.45
CA ALA A 69 -16.62 17.18 1.50
C ALA A 69 -16.55 18.67 1.11
N LYS A 70 -15.42 19.12 0.54
CA LYS A 70 -15.27 20.50 0.05
C LYS A 70 -16.26 20.79 -1.07
N ALA A 71 -16.42 19.88 -2.03
CA ALA A 71 -17.36 20.02 -3.13
C ALA A 71 -18.80 20.11 -2.61
N ALA A 72 -19.20 19.25 -1.67
CA ALA A 72 -20.52 19.28 -1.05
C ALA A 72 -20.80 20.62 -0.34
N ILE A 73 -19.83 21.16 0.40
CA ILE A 73 -19.96 22.48 1.04
C ILE A 73 -20.08 23.59 0.00
N ALA A 74 -19.30 23.54 -1.08
CA ALA A 74 -19.37 24.54 -2.15
C ALA A 74 -20.74 24.56 -2.83
N VAL A 75 -21.30 23.38 -3.12
CA VAL A 75 -22.65 23.24 -3.68
C VAL A 75 -23.69 23.82 -2.72
N ARG A 76 -23.63 23.47 -1.43
CA ARG A 76 -24.55 24.02 -0.41
C ARG A 76 -24.47 25.53 -0.32
N ARG A 77 -23.26 26.10 -0.32
CA ARG A 77 -23.05 27.56 -0.30
C ARG A 77 -23.67 28.23 -1.51
N LYS A 78 -23.50 27.64 -2.70
CA LYS A 78 -24.07 28.20 -3.93
C LYS A 78 -25.59 28.13 -3.93
N ALA A 79 -26.17 27.02 -3.49
CA ALA A 79 -27.62 26.88 -3.35
C ALA A 79 -28.19 27.88 -2.34
N LEU A 80 -27.52 28.07 -1.19
CA LEU A 80 -27.92 29.07 -0.20
C LEU A 80 -27.87 30.49 -0.76
N GLN A 81 -26.82 30.85 -1.50
CA GLN A 81 -26.74 32.15 -2.16
C GLN A 81 -27.89 32.38 -3.15
N GLN A 82 -28.27 31.36 -3.91
CA GLN A 82 -29.41 31.46 -4.83
C GLN A 82 -30.72 31.67 -4.09
N LEU A 83 -30.93 30.95 -2.98
CA LEU A 83 -32.13 31.09 -2.17
C LEU A 83 -32.23 32.48 -1.51
N ILE A 84 -31.13 32.97 -0.95
CA ILE A 84 -31.06 34.33 -0.39
C ILE A 84 -31.33 35.37 -1.48
N GLN A 85 -30.79 35.21 -2.68
CA GLN A 85 -31.04 36.13 -3.79
C GLN A 85 -32.53 36.15 -4.17
N GLN A 86 -33.16 34.98 -4.30
CA GLN A 86 -34.59 34.86 -4.61
C GLN A 86 -35.45 35.53 -3.54
N GLU A 87 -35.16 35.31 -2.27
CA GLU A 87 -35.86 35.97 -1.16
C GLU A 87 -35.64 37.49 -1.20
N THR A 88 -34.42 37.93 -1.46
CA THR A 88 -34.10 39.37 -1.54
C THR A 88 -34.87 40.04 -2.68
N ASP A 89 -34.91 39.41 -3.86
CA ASP A 89 -35.65 39.92 -5.01
C ASP A 89 -37.16 39.99 -4.72
N MET A 90 -37.72 38.98 -4.06
CA MET A 90 -39.11 38.95 -3.61
C MET A 90 -39.41 40.10 -2.64
N TYR A 91 -38.58 40.26 -1.61
CA TYR A 91 -38.77 41.33 -0.62
C TYR A 91 -38.56 42.73 -1.21
N GLU A 92 -37.66 42.90 -2.18
CA GLU A 92 -37.45 44.20 -2.84
C GLU A 92 -38.69 44.60 -3.65
N GLN A 93 -39.36 43.63 -4.29
CA GLN A 93 -40.66 43.85 -4.95
C GLN A 93 -41.76 44.24 -3.95
N GLU A 94 -41.89 43.49 -2.85
CA GLU A 94 -42.88 43.78 -1.80
C GLU A 94 -42.68 45.16 -1.16
N LEU A 95 -41.43 45.52 -0.87
CA LEU A 95 -41.08 46.83 -0.32
C LEU A 95 -41.37 47.95 -1.33
N SER A 96 -41.06 47.73 -2.61
CA SER A 96 -41.33 48.70 -3.67
C SER A 96 -42.83 49.00 -3.78
N LEU A 97 -43.71 47.99 -3.63
CA LEU A 97 -45.16 48.19 -3.60
C LEU A 97 -45.61 49.07 -2.42
N GLN A 98 -44.86 49.05 -1.32
CA GLN A 98 -45.08 49.92 -0.15
C GLN A 98 -44.38 51.28 -0.26
N GLY A 99 -43.68 51.57 -1.36
CA GLY A 99 -42.84 52.76 -1.52
C GLY A 99 -41.59 52.78 -0.62
N LYS A 100 -41.20 51.62 -0.08
CA LYS A 100 -40.02 51.43 0.78
C LYS A 100 -38.91 50.73 0.00
N THR A 101 -37.67 50.81 0.49
CA THR A 101 -36.53 50.12 -0.12
C THR A 101 -35.56 49.62 0.96
N PHE A 102 -34.71 48.66 0.61
CA PHE A 102 -33.63 48.22 1.49
C PHE A 102 -32.62 49.35 1.72
N PHE A 103 -32.13 49.47 2.94
CA PHE A 103 -31.02 50.35 3.25
C PHE A 103 -29.75 49.85 2.53
N LYS A 104 -29.22 50.67 1.63
CA LYS A 104 -27.95 50.41 0.93
C LYS A 104 -26.91 51.39 1.46
N GLN A 105 -26.00 50.91 2.30
CA GLN A 105 -24.87 51.72 2.76
C GLN A 105 -24.00 52.07 1.54
N ARG A 106 -23.85 53.37 1.24
CA ARG A 106 -22.90 53.81 0.23
C ARG A 106 -21.49 53.62 0.77
N ILE A 107 -20.64 52.96 -0.04
CA ILE A 107 -19.19 52.89 0.17
C ILE A 107 -18.59 54.26 -0.10
#